data_AF-A0A0H5Q6A5-F1
#
_entry.id   AF-A0A0H5Q6A5-F1
#
_cell.length_a   1.000
_cell.length_b   1.000
_cell.length_c   1.000
_cell.angle_alpha   90.00
_cell.angle_beta   90.00
_cell.angle_gamma   90.00
#
_symmetry.space_group_name_H-M   'P 1'
#
loop_
_entity.id
_entity.type
_entity.pdbx_description
1 polymer ?
#
loop_
_entity_poly.entity_id
_entity_poly.type
_entity_poly.pdbx_seq_one_letter_code
_entity_poly.pdbx_strand_id
1 'polypeptide(L)' 'MDEELTTSTESVGMIHYVCGHCRMEATMVITPVSALAWADHMDTHPGVNDFNAYVWDVLPLF' A
#
# COMPACT_ATOMS: atom_id res chain seq x y z
N MET A 1 -0.67 29.97 -27.50
CA MET A 1 -0.68 29.65 -26.06
C MET A 1 -0.48 28.16 -26.01
N ASP A 2 0.78 27.77 -25.94
CA ASP A 2 1.17 26.37 -25.81
C ASP A 2 0.92 25.99 -24.35
N GLU A 3 -0.11 25.18 -24.12
CA GLU A 3 -0.36 24.59 -22.80
C GLU A 3 0.76 23.59 -22.55
N GLU A 4 1.72 23.96 -21.70
CA GLU A 4 2.73 23.02 -21.21
C GLU A 4 2.03 21.85 -20.53
N LEU A 5 2.10 20.69 -21.19
CA LEU A 5 1.74 19.40 -20.62
C LEU A 5 2.75 19.12 -19.50
N THR A 6 2.49 19.65 -18.31
CA THR A 6 3.23 19.26 -17.12
C THR A 6 2.84 17.83 -16.81
N THR A 7 3.63 16.88 -17.29
CA THR A 7 3.56 15.48 -16.85
C THR A 7 3.88 15.49 -15.37
N SER A 8 2.84 15.51 -14.52
CA SER A 8 2.99 15.35 -13.09
C SER A 8 3.69 14.02 -12.84
N THR A 9 4.95 14.10 -12.44
CA THR A 9 5.79 13.00 -11.97
C THR A 9 5.40 12.63 -10.53
N GLU A 10 4.10 12.46 -10.29
CA GLU A 10 3.61 12.16 -8.95
C GLU A 10 4.02 10.74 -8.56
N SER A 11 4.68 10.65 -7.41
CA SER A 11 5.07 9.38 -6.81
C SER A 11 3.84 8.59 -6.35
N VAL A 12 3.88 7.26 -6.51
CA VAL A 12 2.84 6.37 -6.01
C VAL A 12 3.30 5.73 -4.71
N GLY A 13 2.60 6.01 -3.62
CA GLY A 13 2.86 5.37 -2.33
C GLY A 13 2.43 3.91 -2.34
N MET A 14 3.31 3.02 -1.87
CA MET A 14 3.11 1.58 -1.79
C MET A 14 3.28 1.10 -0.35
N ILE A 15 2.56 0.04 0.02
CA ILE A 15 2.67 -0.64 1.30
C ILE A 15 2.79 -2.15 1.09
N HIS A 16 3.71 -2.79 1.81
CA HIS A 16 3.82 -4.24 1.92
C HIS A 16 3.45 -4.66 3.34
N TYR A 17 2.43 -5.51 3.46
CA TYR A 17 2.03 -6.13 4.70
C TYR A 17 2.50 -7.58 4.77
N VAL A 18 2.92 -7.99 5.97
CA VAL A 18 3.27 -9.38 6.32
C VAL A 18 2.47 -9.79 7.54
N CYS A 19 1.53 -10.73 7.39
CA CYS A 19 0.73 -11.27 8.48
C CYS A 19 1.57 -12.26 9.31
N GLY A 20 1.71 -12.01 10.62
CA GLY A 20 2.40 -12.93 11.53
C GLY A 20 1.63 -14.23 11.78
N HIS A 21 0.30 -14.20 11.66
CA HIS A 21 -0.57 -15.34 11.95
C HIS A 21 -0.57 -16.41 10.84
N CYS A 22 -0.91 -16.01 9.61
CA CYS A 22 -1.03 -16.92 8.48
C CYS A 22 0.10 -16.83 7.47
N ARG A 23 1.07 -15.91 7.66
CA ARG A 23 2.18 -15.64 6.74
C ARG A 23 1.73 -15.21 5.34
N MET A 24 0.50 -14.68 5.22
CA MET A 24 0.07 -13.98 4.02
C MET A 24 0.88 -12.69 3.86
N GLU A 25 1.28 -12.40 2.63
CA GLU A 25 1.95 -11.17 2.24
C GLU A 25 1.13 -10.43 1.18
N ALA A 26 1.10 -9.10 1.25
CA ALA A 26 0.36 -8.27 0.29
C ALA A 26 1.09 -6.95 0.01
N THR A 27 1.37 -6.67 -1.26
CA THR A 27 1.90 -5.38 -1.72
C THR A 27 0.79 -4.62 -2.45
N MET A 28 0.49 -3.39 -2.00
CA MET A 28 -0.64 -2.60 -2.48
C MET A 28 -0.28 -1.12 -2.64
N VAL A 29 -1.00 -0.42 -3.52
CA VAL A 29 -0.99 1.05 -3.55
C VAL A 29 -1.69 1.57 -2.29
N ILE A 30 -1.11 2.57 -1.64
CA ILE A 30 -1.69 3.18 -0.44
C ILE A 30 -2.94 3.95 -0.85
N THR A 31 -4.09 3.35 -0.53
CA THR A 31 -5.42 3.93 -0.71
C THR A 31 -6.26 3.63 0.53
N PRO A 32 -7.37 4.35 0.76
CA PRO A 32 -8.32 3.97 1.80
C PRO A 32 -8.83 2.54 1.65
N VAL A 33 -9.00 2.07 0.41
CA VAL A 33 -9.48 0.71 0.10
C VAL A 33 -8.44 -0.35 0.46
N SER A 34 -7.15 -0.12 0.18
CA SER A 34 -6.10 -1.08 0.55
C SER A 34 -5.96 -1.22 2.07
N ALA A 35 -6.16 -0.13 2.81
CA ALA A 35 -6.16 -0.17 4.28
C ALA A 35 -7.35 -0.98 4.82
N LEU A 36 -8.55 -0.78 4.25
CA LEU A 36 -9.74 -1.56 4.63
C LEU A 36 -9.57 -3.05 4.29
N ALA A 37 -9.05 -3.38 3.11
CA ALA A 37 -8.82 -4.78 2.73
C ALA A 37 -7.84 -5.50 3.68
N TRP A 38 -6.82 -4.79 4.18
CA TRP A 38 -5.93 -5.33 5.20
C TRP A 38 -6.61 -5.47 6.57
N ALA A 39 -7.44 -4.49 6.96
CA ALA A 39 -8.21 -4.58 8.20
C ALA A 39 -9.18 -5.78 8.19
N ASP A 40 -9.92 -5.97 7.08
CA ASP A 40 -10.82 -7.12 6.90
C ASP A 40 -10.05 -8.45 6.99
N HIS A 41 -8.83 -8.51 6.44
CA HIS A 41 -7.95 -9.66 6.62
C HIS A 41 -7.60 -9.90 8.09
N MET A 42 -7.14 -8.87 8.80
CA MET A 42 -6.73 -8.97 10.21
C MET A 42 -7.89 -9.29 11.16
N ASP A 43 -9.12 -8.91 10.83
CA ASP A 43 -10.32 -9.27 11.59
C ASP A 43 -10.58 -10.79 11.61
N THR A 44 -10.01 -11.54 10.67
CA THR A 44 -10.06 -13.02 10.67
C THR A 44 -9.06 -13.67 11.62
N HIS A 45 -8.20 -12.87 12.27
CA HIS A 45 -7.12 -13.34 13.14
C HIS A 45 -7.26 -12.85 14.59
N PRO A 46 -7.04 -13.72 15.59
CA PRO A 46 -7.02 -13.30 16.98
C PRO A 46 -5.71 -12.56 17.29
N GLY A 47 -5.79 -11.25 17.53
CA GLY A 47 -4.65 -10.42 17.94
C GLY A 47 -4.38 -9.25 16.98
N VAL A 48 -4.79 -8.05 17.39
CA VAL A 48 -4.93 -6.86 16.53
C VAL A 48 -3.63 -6.29 15.93
N ASN A 49 -2.45 -6.84 16.22
CA ASN A 49 -1.17 -6.25 15.80
C ASN A 49 -0.09 -7.30 15.44
N ASP A 50 -0.47 -8.52 15.08
CA ASP A 50 0.50 -9.53 14.63
C ASP A 50 0.81 -9.36 13.13
N PHE A 51 1.41 -8.23 12.76
CA PHE A 51 1.86 -7.98 11.40
C PHE A 51 3.05 -7.00 11.34
N ASN A 52 3.80 -7.07 10.25
CA ASN A 52 4.78 -6.05 9.87
C ASN A 52 4.31 -5.30 8.63
N ALA A 53 4.67 -4.02 8.52
CA ALA A 53 4.37 -3.19 7.37
C ALA A 53 5.60 -2.41 6.91
N TYR A 54 5.80 -2.30 5.60
CA TYR A 54 6.86 -1.53 4.97
C TYR A 54 6.26 -0.59 3.93
N VAL A 55 6.66 0.68 3.95
CA VAL A 55 6.14 1.72 3.07
C VAL A 55 7.26 2.29 2.22
N TRP A 56 7.00 2.50 0.94
CA TRP A 56 7.91 3.18 0.03
C TRP A 56 7.14 3.92 -1.05
N ASP A 57 7.79 4.88 -1.69
CA ASP A 57 7.26 5.57 -2.86
C ASP A 57 7.89 5.02 -4.14
N VAL A 58 7.06 4.82 -5.16
CA VAL A 58 7.50 4.47 -6.52
C VAL A 58 7.54 5.73 -7.36
N LEU A 59 8.72 6.04 -7.89
CA LEU A 59 8.92 7.15 -8.82
C LEU A 59 8.71 6.67 -10.26
N PRO A 60 7.97 7.43 -11.10
CA PRO A 60 7.87 7.11 -12.52
C PRO A 60 9.24 7.20 -13.20
N LEU A 61 9.57 6.20 -14.00
CA LEU A 61 10.85 6.09 -14.73
C LEU A 61 10.82 6.77 -16.10
N PHE A 62 10.14 7.92 -16.20
CA PHE A 62 10.00 8.77 -17.40
C PHE A 62 9.13 8.18 -18.53
#